data_AF-A0A846DJN9-F1
#
_entry.id   AF-A0A846DJN9-F1
#
_cell.length_a   1.000
_cell.length_b   1.000
_cell.length_c   1.000
_cell.angle_alpha   90.00
_cell.angle_beta   90.00
_cell.angle_gamma   90.00
#
_symmetry.space_group_name_H-M   'P 1'
#
loop_
_entity.id
_entity.type
_entity.pdbx_description
1 polymer ?
#
loop_
_entity_poly.entity_id
_entity_poly.type
_entity_poly.pdbx_seq_one_letter_code
_entity_poly.pdbx_strand_id
1 'polypeptide(L)'
;MTLDSIIPYVVLAGYLLVTLVVGLVGYRQQKNTPDDYFLADRNMGAILLFFTLIATNFSAFAFLGFSGSGYRIGLSYYGMMGFGTGLIALTFYFIGYRVWLLGNKHGLITPSELIEARFRRTGVSPGISNTLKLIFLAVMVIFTIPYLTLQPIGAG
;
A
#
# COMPACT_ATOMS: atom_id res chain seq x y z
N MET A 1 38.36 -13.65 1.74
CA MET A 1 37.24 -12.83 2.27
C MET A 1 37.42 -12.77 3.77
N THR A 2 37.57 -11.58 4.35
CA THR A 2 37.61 -11.41 5.81
C THR A 2 36.21 -11.70 6.38
N LEU A 3 36.12 -12.16 7.63
CA LEU A 3 34.83 -12.46 8.28
C LEU A 3 33.85 -11.28 8.19
N ASP A 4 34.37 -10.06 8.31
CA ASP A 4 33.61 -8.81 8.21
C ASP A 4 32.94 -8.61 6.85
N SER A 5 33.52 -9.13 5.77
CA SER A 5 32.92 -9.07 4.44
C SER A 5 31.81 -10.09 4.22
N ILE A 6 31.76 -11.16 5.03
CA ILE A 6 30.77 -12.25 4.86
C ILE A 6 29.47 -11.96 5.62
N ILE A 7 29.56 -11.27 6.76
CA ILE A 7 28.41 -10.97 7.64
C ILE A 7 27.23 -10.34 6.88
N PRO A 8 27.40 -9.31 6.02
CA PRO A 8 26.27 -8.68 5.34
C PRO A 8 25.52 -9.64 4.42
N TYR A 9 26.24 -10.52 3.71
CA TYR A 9 25.64 -11.50 2.81
C TYR A 9 24.85 -12.57 3.57
N VAL A 10 25.36 -13.02 4.73
CA VAL A 10 24.65 -13.98 5.58
C VAL A 10 23.37 -13.37 6.14
N VAL A 11 23.43 -12.13 6.62
CA VAL A 11 22.24 -11.41 7.12
C VAL A 11 21.21 -11.21 6.00
N LEU A 12 21.64 -10.81 4.81
CA LEU A 12 20.76 -10.63 3.66
C LEU A 12 20.11 -11.95 3.23
N ALA A 13 20.90 -13.01 3.09
CA ALA A 13 20.39 -14.34 2.74
C ALA A 13 19.39 -14.86 3.79
N GLY A 14 19.70 -14.68 5.08
CA GLY A 14 18.80 -15.01 6.18
C GLY A 14 17.48 -14.24 6.11
N TYR A 15 17.52 -12.93 5.86
CA TYR A 15 16.34 -12.09 5.70
C TYR A 15 15.47 -12.54 4.51
N LEU A 16 16.08 -12.81 3.35
CA LEU A 16 15.36 -13.28 2.16
C LEU A 16 14.73 -14.65 2.41
N LEU A 17 15.44 -15.56 3.07
CA LEU A 17 14.91 -16.88 3.45
C LEU A 17 13.71 -16.75 4.39
N VAL A 18 13.80 -15.95 5.45
CA VAL A 18 12.69 -15.72 6.38
C VAL A 18 11.48 -15.14 5.64
N THR A 19 11.71 -14.13 4.80
CA THR A 19 10.64 -13.48 4.01
C THR A 19 9.97 -14.48 3.06
N LEU A 20 10.76 -15.31 2.38
CA LEU A 20 10.26 -16.37 1.50
C LEU A 20 9.45 -17.41 2.28
N VAL A 21 9.93 -17.85 3.44
CA VAL A 21 9.23 -18.83 4.28
C VAL A 21 7.88 -18.27 4.74
N VAL A 22 7.84 -17.01 5.21
CA VAL A 22 6.57 -16.36 5.60
C VAL A 22 5.61 -16.30 4.40
N GLY A 23 6.09 -15.94 3.22
CA GLY A 23 5.29 -15.93 2.00
C GLY A 23 4.75 -17.31 1.61
N LEU A 24 5.58 -18.35 1.68
CA LEU A 24 5.19 -19.73 1.41
C LEU A 24 4.17 -20.26 2.43
N VAL A 25 4.35 -19.94 3.70
CA VAL A 25 3.41 -20.30 4.78
C VAL A 25 2.07 -19.61 4.57
N GLY A 26 2.05 -18.35 4.16
CA GLY A 26 0.83 -17.63 3.78
C GLY A 26 0.16 -18.26 2.56
N TYR A 27 0.93 -18.52 1.49
CA TYR A 27 0.43 -19.16 0.26
C TYR A 27 -0.21 -20.53 0.52
N ARG A 28 0.33 -21.33 1.43
CA ARG A 28 -0.24 -22.65 1.77
C ARG A 28 -1.53 -22.58 2.60
N GLN A 29 -1.77 -21.47 3.28
CA GLN A 29 -2.94 -21.26 4.13
C GLN A 29 -4.08 -20.52 3.41
N GLN A 30 -3.83 -19.95 2.24
CA GLN A 30 -4.84 -19.19 1.51
C GLN A 30 -5.98 -20.07 0.98
N LYS A 31 -7.19 -19.52 0.93
CA LYS A 31 -8.44 -20.16 0.46
C LYS A 31 -8.68 -19.97 -1.04
N ASN A 32 -7.75 -19.35 -1.76
CA ASN A 32 -7.85 -19.03 -3.19
C ASN A 32 -9.09 -18.20 -3.56
N THR A 33 -9.59 -17.36 -2.66
CA THR A 33 -10.66 -16.39 -2.94
C THR A 33 -10.07 -14.98 -3.04
N PRO A 34 -10.68 -14.07 -3.82
CA PRO A 34 -10.23 -12.68 -3.87
C PRO A 34 -10.33 -11.95 -2.51
N ASP A 35 -11.34 -12.25 -1.70
CA ASP A 35 -11.50 -11.61 -0.37
C ASP A 35 -10.39 -12.08 0.60
N ASP A 36 -10.03 -13.36 0.58
CA ASP A 36 -8.89 -13.89 1.33
C ASP A 36 -7.56 -13.29 0.84
N TYR A 37 -7.32 -13.32 -0.48
CA TYR A 37 -6.06 -12.88 -1.06
C TYR A 37 -5.80 -11.37 -0.89
N PHE A 38 -6.82 -10.52 -1.11
CA PHE A 38 -6.66 -9.07 -1.06
C PHE A 38 -6.97 -8.46 0.31
N LEU A 39 -7.86 -9.08 1.10
CA LEU A 39 -8.36 -8.51 2.35
C LEU A 39 -8.12 -9.39 3.58
N ALA A 40 -7.48 -10.55 3.42
CA ALA A 40 -7.30 -11.56 4.47
C ALA A 40 -8.63 -11.88 5.18
N ASP A 41 -9.69 -12.11 4.39
CA ASP A 41 -11.07 -12.33 4.86
C ASP A 41 -11.56 -11.22 5.81
N ARG A 42 -11.01 -10.01 5.67
CA ARG A 42 -11.30 -8.83 6.51
C ARG A 42 -10.98 -9.05 7.99
N ASN A 43 -10.09 -9.99 8.30
CA ASN A 43 -9.74 -10.40 9.65
C ASN A 43 -8.43 -9.75 10.15
N MET A 44 -7.91 -8.73 9.45
CA MET A 44 -6.73 -8.00 9.89
C MET A 44 -7.05 -7.14 11.12
N GLY A 45 -6.55 -7.56 12.29
CA GLY A 45 -6.62 -6.77 13.51
C GLY A 45 -5.86 -5.44 13.40
N ALA A 46 -6.19 -4.48 14.26
CA ALA A 46 -5.63 -3.13 14.23
C ALA A 46 -4.09 -3.09 14.31
N ILE A 47 -3.49 -3.99 15.09
CA ILE A 47 -2.02 -4.07 15.25
C ILE A 47 -1.35 -4.52 13.95
N LEU A 48 -1.85 -5.59 13.32
CA LEU A 48 -1.32 -6.04 12.03
C LEU A 48 -1.49 -4.96 10.97
N LEU A 49 -2.68 -4.36 10.89
CA LEU A 49 -2.96 -3.26 9.96
C LEU A 49 -1.97 -2.10 10.14
N PHE A 50 -1.69 -1.72 11.39
CA PHE A 50 -0.72 -0.66 11.71
C PHE A 50 0.67 -0.98 11.18
N PHE A 51 1.19 -2.18 11.43
CA PHE A 51 2.50 -2.59 10.91
C PHE A 51 2.54 -2.67 9.39
N THR A 52 1.48 -3.17 8.75
CA THR A 52 1.36 -3.19 7.28
C THR A 52 1.37 -1.78 6.68
N LEU A 53 0.67 -0.83 7.31
CA LEU A 53 0.67 0.57 6.88
C LEU A 53 2.05 1.20 7.02
N ILE A 54 2.77 0.93 8.11
CA ILE A 54 4.15 1.41 8.31
C ILE A 54 5.08 0.81 7.25
N ALA A 55 5.04 -0.51 7.07
CA ALA A 55 5.85 -1.21 6.08
C ALA A 55 5.61 -0.68 4.65
N THR A 56 4.38 -0.30 4.33
CA THR A 56 4.03 0.29 3.02
C THR A 56 4.58 1.71 2.86
N ASN A 57 4.64 2.50 3.94
CA ASN A 57 5.17 3.86 3.89
C ASN A 57 6.70 3.89 3.80
N PHE A 58 7.40 2.93 4.42
CA PHE A 58 8.85 2.79 4.31
C PHE A 58 9.25 2.17 2.97
N SER A 59 9.39 3.04 1.97
CA SER A 59 9.81 2.71 0.61
C SER A 59 11.11 3.42 0.23
N ALA A 60 11.60 3.19 -0.99
CA ALA A 60 12.69 3.94 -1.62
C ALA A 60 12.56 5.46 -1.45
N PHE A 61 11.32 5.98 -1.49
CA PHE A 61 11.06 7.40 -1.27
C PHE A 61 11.44 7.84 0.16
N ALA A 62 11.13 7.04 1.19
CA ALA A 62 11.48 7.36 2.57
C ALA A 62 13.01 7.33 2.79
N PHE A 63 13.70 6.36 2.20
CA PHE A 63 15.13 6.17 2.43
C PHE A 63 16.04 7.04 1.57
N LEU A 64 15.67 7.35 0.32
CA LEU A 64 16.49 8.17 -0.58
C LEU A 64 15.88 9.54 -0.87
N GLY A 65 14.57 9.58 -1.15
CA GLY A 65 13.89 10.82 -1.52
C GLY A 65 13.80 11.80 -0.35
N PHE A 66 13.30 11.32 0.78
CA PHE A 66 13.10 12.11 1.99
C PHE A 66 14.43 12.47 2.65
N SER A 67 15.33 11.50 2.85
CA SER A 67 16.67 11.74 3.43
C SER A 67 17.52 12.66 2.53
N GLY A 68 17.53 12.42 1.21
CA GLY A 68 18.30 13.21 0.26
C GLY A 68 17.76 14.63 0.12
N SER A 69 16.44 14.81 0.23
CA SER A 69 15.85 16.16 0.29
C SER A 69 16.15 16.83 1.62
N GLY A 70 16.18 16.10 2.74
CA GLY A 70 16.66 16.60 4.02
C GLY A 70 18.13 17.08 3.95
N TYR A 71 18.99 16.38 3.22
CA TYR A 71 20.38 16.79 2.98
C TYR A 71 20.49 18.08 2.15
N ARG A 72 19.70 18.20 1.07
CA ARG A 72 19.79 19.35 0.15
C ARG A 72 19.03 20.60 0.63
N ILE A 73 17.84 20.41 1.19
CA ILE A 73 16.88 21.48 1.54
C ILE A 73 16.99 21.82 3.03
N GLY A 74 17.48 20.89 3.85
CA GLY A 74 17.61 21.07 5.30
C GLY A 74 16.33 20.74 6.06
N LEU A 75 16.27 21.19 7.32
CA LEU A 75 15.20 20.83 8.26
C LEU A 75 13.79 21.30 7.82
N SER A 76 13.71 22.32 6.96
CA SER A 76 12.44 22.87 6.46
C SER A 76 11.61 21.84 5.70
N TYR A 77 12.25 20.85 5.06
CA TYR A 77 11.56 19.78 4.36
C TYR A 77 10.78 18.84 5.30
N TYR A 78 11.25 18.67 6.54
CA TYR A 78 10.59 17.81 7.53
C TYR A 78 9.22 18.36 7.95
N GLY A 79 9.09 19.69 8.09
CA GLY A 79 7.81 20.32 8.43
C GLY A 79 6.77 20.12 7.33
N MET A 80 7.17 20.28 6.06
CA MET A 80 6.30 20.05 4.90
C MET A 80 5.82 18.60 4.82
N MET A 81 6.72 17.64 5.01
CA MET A 81 6.41 16.21 4.98
C MET A 81 5.60 15.76 6.20
N GLY A 82 5.93 16.29 7.37
CA GLY A 82 5.21 16.04 8.62
C GLY A 82 3.76 16.57 8.57
N PHE A 83 3.53 17.70 7.90
CA PHE A 83 2.18 18.20 7.69
C PHE A 83 1.35 17.28 6.77
N GLY A 84 1.94 16.85 5.65
CA GLY A 84 1.26 15.94 4.71
C GLY A 84 0.92 14.58 5.33
N THR A 85 1.83 14.03 6.13
CA THR A 85 1.64 12.73 6.81
C THR A 85 0.81 12.83 8.09
N GLY A 86 0.87 13.96 8.81
CA GLY A 86 0.13 14.18 10.06
C GLY A 86 -1.40 14.15 9.87
N LEU A 87 -1.89 14.45 8.67
CA LEU A 87 -3.31 14.39 8.35
C LEU A 87 -3.81 12.99 7.99
N ILE A 88 -2.92 11.99 7.85
CA ILE A 88 -3.30 10.62 7.49
C ILE A 88 -4.29 10.03 8.48
N ALA A 89 -4.12 10.25 9.78
CA ALA A 89 -5.06 9.77 10.80
C ALA A 89 -6.48 10.31 10.59
N LEU A 90 -6.60 11.59 10.24
CA LEU A 90 -7.89 12.23 9.93
C LEU A 90 -8.49 11.64 8.65
N THR A 91 -7.70 11.49 7.59
CA THR A 91 -8.14 10.84 6.34
C THR A 91 -8.61 9.41 6.60
N PHE A 92 -7.89 8.65 7.43
CA PHE A 92 -8.25 7.29 7.78
C PHE A 92 -9.59 7.23 8.52
N TYR A 93 -9.80 8.15 9.46
CA TYR A 93 -11.05 8.22 10.21
C TYR A 93 -12.24 8.68 9.36
N PHE A 94 -12.10 9.78 8.60
CA PHE A 94 -13.22 10.35 7.84
C PHE A 94 -13.53 9.61 6.55
N ILE A 95 -12.51 9.12 5.85
CA ILE A 95 -12.64 8.45 4.56
C ILE A 95 -12.44 6.95 4.74
N GLY A 96 -11.31 6.52 5.29
CA GLY A 96 -10.94 5.10 5.41
C GLY A 96 -12.01 4.26 6.13
N TYR A 97 -12.51 4.70 7.28
CA TYR A 97 -13.56 4.01 8.03
C TYR A 97 -14.85 3.86 7.22
N ARG A 98 -15.27 4.90 6.49
CA ARG A 98 -16.48 4.84 5.64
C ARG A 98 -16.29 3.91 4.45
N VAL A 99 -15.10 3.93 3.84
CA VAL A 99 -14.73 3.01 2.75
C VAL A 99 -14.74 1.57 3.25
N TRP A 100 -14.19 1.30 4.43
CA TRP A 100 -14.20 -0.01 5.06
C TRP A 100 -15.63 -0.52 5.31
N LEU A 101 -16.50 0.32 5.89
CA LEU A 101 -17.92 -0.03 6.08
C LEU A 101 -18.63 -0.35 4.77
N LEU A 102 -18.41 0.46 3.72
CA LEU A 102 -19.05 0.24 2.42
C LEU A 102 -18.52 -1.01 1.73
N GLY A 103 -17.21 -1.26 1.82
CA GLY A 103 -16.57 -2.47 1.34
C GLY A 103 -17.13 -3.72 2.03
N ASN A 104 -17.31 -3.68 3.35
CA ASN A 104 -17.87 -4.79 4.12
C ASN A 104 -19.35 -5.04 3.77
N LYS A 105 -20.13 -3.96 3.58
CA LYS A 105 -21.56 -4.06 3.26
C LYS A 105 -21.83 -4.60 1.85
N HIS A 106 -21.00 -4.21 0.88
CA HIS A 106 -21.26 -4.48 -0.55
C HIS A 106 -20.29 -5.50 -1.16
N GLY A 107 -19.40 -6.11 -0.35
CA GLY A 107 -18.41 -7.07 -0.84
C GLY A 107 -17.41 -6.47 -1.82
N LEU A 108 -17.10 -5.17 -1.67
CA LEU A 108 -16.19 -4.47 -2.59
C LEU A 108 -14.75 -4.76 -2.19
N ILE A 109 -13.91 -4.96 -3.19
CA ILE A 109 -12.49 -5.29 -3.01
C ILE A 109 -11.63 -4.13 -3.52
N THR A 110 -12.01 -3.54 -4.66
CA THR A 110 -11.20 -2.50 -5.32
C THR A 110 -11.78 -1.09 -5.10
N PRO A 111 -10.93 -0.05 -5.06
CA PRO A 111 -11.40 1.33 -5.03
C PRO A 111 -12.22 1.72 -6.27
N SER A 112 -11.97 1.12 -7.44
CA SER A 112 -12.73 1.41 -8.67
C SER A 112 -14.18 0.89 -8.58
N GLU A 113 -14.40 -0.26 -7.94
CA GLU A 113 -15.75 -0.76 -7.60
C GLU A 113 -16.46 0.14 -6.60
N LEU A 114 -15.74 0.71 -5.63
CA LEU A 114 -16.29 1.69 -4.69
C LEU A 114 -16.83 2.92 -5.42
N ILE A 115 -16.08 3.42 -6.41
CA ILE A 115 -16.52 4.54 -7.25
C ILE A 115 -17.79 4.17 -8.02
N GLU A 116 -17.81 3.01 -8.68
CA GLU A 116 -18.99 2.52 -9.40
C GLU A 116 -20.23 2.46 -8.50
N ALA A 117 -20.09 1.78 -7.35
CA ALA A 117 -21.18 1.56 -6.39
C ALA A 117 -21.72 2.89 -5.83
N ARG A 118 -20.84 3.85 -5.57
CA ARG A 118 -21.23 5.19 -5.10
C ARG A 118 -22.04 5.93 -6.15
N PHE A 119 -21.60 5.96 -7.41
CA PHE A 119 -22.29 6.71 -8.47
C PHE A 119 -23.62 6.08 -8.89
N ARG A 120 -23.70 4.74 -8.90
CA ARG A 120 -24.99 4.03 -9.11
C ARG A 120 -26.03 4.42 -8.05
N ARG A 121 -25.61 4.56 -6.79
CA ARG A 121 -26.51 4.97 -5.69
C ARG A 121 -27.02 6.40 -5.82
N THR A 122 -26.25 7.30 -6.45
CA THR A 122 -26.64 8.69 -6.68
C THR A 122 -27.60 8.87 -7.88
N GLY A 123 -27.98 7.78 -8.56
CA GLY A 123 -28.90 7.81 -9.71
C GLY A 123 -28.22 8.10 -11.05
N VAL A 124 -26.89 8.04 -11.11
CA VAL A 124 -26.15 8.17 -12.38
C VAL A 124 -26.41 6.95 -13.26
N SER A 125 -26.58 7.18 -14.57
CA SER A 125 -26.82 6.10 -15.55
C SER A 125 -25.75 5.00 -15.43
N PRO A 126 -26.12 3.71 -15.50
CA PRO A 126 -25.19 2.58 -15.39
C PRO A 126 -23.99 2.70 -16.34
N GLY A 127 -24.21 3.19 -17.57
CA GLY A 127 -23.14 3.39 -18.55
C GLY A 127 -22.06 4.37 -18.06
N ILE A 128 -22.45 5.49 -17.47
CA ILE A 128 -21.51 6.50 -16.95
C ILE A 128 -20.76 5.95 -15.73
N SER A 129 -21.44 5.23 -14.83
CA SER A 129 -20.79 4.64 -13.65
C SER A 129 -19.72 3.61 -14.04
N ASN A 130 -19.97 2.80 -15.07
CA ASN A 130 -19.02 1.82 -15.59
C ASN A 130 -17.81 2.51 -16.23
N THR A 131 -18.03 3.58 -16.99
CA THR A 131 -16.95 4.40 -17.57
C THR A 131 -16.08 5.01 -16.47
N LEU A 132 -16.68 5.55 -15.41
CA LEU A 132 -15.94 6.11 -14.26
C LEU A 132 -15.08 5.05 -13.55
N LYS A 133 -15.61 3.83 -13.38
CA LYS A 133 -14.83 2.70 -12.85
C LYS A 133 -13.61 2.39 -13.72
N LEU A 134 -13.80 2.31 -15.04
CA LEU A 134 -12.72 2.00 -15.98
C LEU A 134 -11.66 3.10 -15.99
N ILE A 135 -12.07 4.38 -15.98
CA ILE A 135 -11.14 5.52 -15.89
C ILE A 135 -10.35 5.43 -14.58
N PHE A 136 -11.03 5.23 -13.44
CA PHE A 136 -10.37 5.15 -12.15
C PHE A 136 -9.38 3.98 -12.09
N LEU A 137 -9.76 2.81 -12.60
CA LEU A 137 -8.90 1.64 -12.72
C LEU A 137 -7.68 1.93 -13.59
N ALA A 138 -7.88 2.55 -14.77
CA ALA A 138 -6.81 2.88 -15.68
C ALA A 138 -5.80 3.84 -15.05
N VAL A 139 -6.28 4.90 -14.39
CA VAL A 139 -5.42 5.85 -13.66
C VAL A 139 -4.62 5.11 -12.58
N MET A 140 -5.27 4.29 -11.76
CA MET A 140 -4.58 3.52 -10.71
C MET A 140 -3.48 2.63 -11.29
N VAL A 141 -3.75 1.87 -12.35
CA VAL A 141 -2.76 0.98 -12.99
C VAL A 141 -1.62 1.77 -13.60
N ILE A 142 -1.93 2.83 -14.37
CA ILE A 142 -0.93 3.66 -15.06
C ILE A 142 0.02 4.31 -14.06
N PHE A 143 -0.48 4.83 -12.93
CA PHE A 143 0.36 5.47 -11.92
C PHE A 143 1.09 4.48 -11.01
N THR A 144 0.58 3.26 -10.87
CA THR A 144 1.23 2.21 -10.08
C THR A 144 2.51 1.72 -10.76
N ILE A 145 2.55 1.64 -12.09
CA ILE A 145 3.73 1.14 -12.82
C ILE A 145 4.97 1.99 -12.53
N PRO A 146 4.97 3.33 -12.74
CA PRO A 146 6.11 4.18 -12.38
C PRO A 146 6.47 4.10 -10.90
N TYR A 147 5.48 3.99 -10.02
CA TYR A 147 5.75 3.85 -8.59
C TYR A 147 6.52 2.56 -8.28
N LEU A 148 6.13 1.44 -8.87
CA LEU A 148 6.82 0.17 -8.72
C LEU A 148 8.23 0.18 -9.32
N THR A 149 8.46 0.88 -10.43
CA THR A 149 9.81 0.96 -11.04
C THR A 149 10.77 1.85 -10.23
N LEU A 150 10.26 2.85 -9.51
CA LEU A 150 11.07 3.69 -8.63
C LEU A 150 11.60 2.95 -7.40
N GLN A 151 10.91 1.91 -6.94
CA GLN A 151 11.32 1.20 -5.72
C GLN A 151 12.66 0.46 -5.84
N PRO A 152 12.90 -0.37 -6.88
CA PRO A 152 14.21 -1.00 -7.09
C PRO A 152 15.33 0.01 -7.33
N ILE A 153 15.07 1.09 -8.09
CA ILE A 153 16.06 2.15 -8.34
C ILE A 153 16.53 2.77 -7.02
N GLY A 154 15.64 2.92 -6.05
CA GLY A 154 16.03 3.42 -4.73
C GLY A 154 16.63 2.39 -3.79
N ALA A 155 16.64 1.11 -4.16
CA ALA A 155 17.38 0.08 -3.44
C ALA A 155 18.85 -0.01 -3.90
N GLY A 156 19.18 0.55 -5.07
CA GLY A 156 20.51 0.50 -5.68
C GLY A 156 20.55 -0.43 -6.89
#